data_AF-A0A7W9JBF9-F1
#
_entry.id   AF-A0A7W9JBF9-F1
#
_cell.length_a   1.000
_cell.length_b   1.000
_cell.length_c   1.000
_cell.angle_alpha   90.00
_cell.angle_beta   90.00
_cell.angle_gamma   90.00
#
_symmetry.space_group_name_H-M   'P 1'
#
loop_
_entity.id
_entity.type
_entity.pdbx_description
1 polymer ?
#
loop_
_entity_poly.entity_id
_entity_poly.type
_entity_poly.pdbx_seq_one_letter_code
_entity_poly.pdbx_strand_id
1 'polypeptide(L)'
;MGNREALIDGAKTCLREKGYTRTTARDIATAAGVSLAAIGYHFGSKDALLNEAMRQALGEWGDELSRTMSAGPNADRQRPADPQLTPAASGSQTGQPAASGGQPAQLAADGGQPAQLAADGGQTAQLAADGGQTAQPAAYGSQTAQPAGAAEERFTAIWALVGDSLSNPESRALWTTQFEILSQGSQLPDLLQAVSAMQVEAREGLATLFGATDADSDEATVQQTGSFLQALLLGVVALTMFDPERAPRGEDLSASIQLMAAKLAR
;
A
#
# COMPACT_ATOMS: atom_id res chain seq x y z
N MET A 1 -18.55 -11.51 -11.00
CA MET A 1 -18.12 -10.13 -11.23
C MET A 1 -19.24 -9.38 -11.92
N GLY A 2 -19.58 -8.19 -11.43
CA GLY A 2 -20.62 -7.35 -12.04
C GLY A 2 -20.10 -6.59 -13.25
N ASN A 3 -20.98 -6.14 -14.15
CA ASN A 3 -20.59 -5.37 -15.34
C ASN A 3 -19.75 -4.12 -14.99
N ARG A 4 -20.07 -3.45 -13.87
CA ARG A 4 -19.31 -2.29 -13.38
C ARG A 4 -17.85 -2.64 -13.05
N GLU A 5 -17.64 -3.76 -12.37
CA GLU A 5 -16.33 -4.26 -11.95
C GLU A 5 -15.50 -4.70 -13.15
N ALA A 6 -16.10 -5.48 -14.06
CA ALA A 6 -15.45 -5.89 -15.31
C ALA A 6 -15.00 -4.68 -16.16
N LEU A 7 -15.79 -3.60 -16.19
CA LEU A 7 -15.43 -2.36 -16.88
C LEU A 7 -14.22 -1.67 -16.23
N ILE A 8 -14.11 -1.69 -14.91
CA ILE A 8 -12.94 -1.14 -14.21
C ILE A 8 -11.69 -1.95 -14.53
N ASP A 9 -11.77 -3.27 -14.48
CA ASP A 9 -10.62 -4.14 -14.76
C ASP A 9 -10.18 -4.03 -16.23
N GLY A 10 -11.14 -3.98 -17.14
CA GLY A 10 -10.89 -3.72 -18.56
C GLY A 10 -10.26 -2.35 -18.79
N ALA A 11 -10.71 -1.31 -18.07
CA ALA A 11 -10.14 0.02 -18.14
C ALA A 11 -8.71 0.09 -17.59
N LYS A 12 -8.43 -0.53 -16.42
CA LYS A 12 -7.07 -0.64 -15.87
C LYS A 12 -6.12 -1.35 -16.85
N THR A 13 -6.59 -2.42 -17.48
CA THR A 13 -5.83 -3.14 -18.51
C THR A 13 -5.51 -2.23 -19.70
N CYS A 14 -6.51 -1.51 -20.24
CA CYS A 14 -6.28 -0.57 -21.33
C CYS A 14 -5.31 0.56 -20.95
N LEU A 15 -5.41 1.10 -19.73
CA LEU A 15 -4.51 2.14 -19.22
C LEU A 15 -3.06 1.67 -19.19
N ARG A 16 -2.80 0.43 -18.74
CA ARG A 16 -1.44 -0.14 -18.71
C ARG A 16 -0.88 -0.40 -20.11
N GLU A 17 -1.70 -0.92 -21.03
CA GLU A 17 -1.23 -1.33 -22.35
C GLU A 17 -1.15 -0.17 -23.35
N LYS A 18 -2.13 0.74 -23.31
CA LYS A 18 -2.32 1.78 -24.33
C LYS A 18 -2.08 3.18 -23.81
N GLY A 19 -2.12 3.41 -22.50
CA GLY A 19 -2.12 4.75 -21.92
C GLY A 19 -3.51 5.41 -21.99
N TYR A 20 -3.60 6.62 -21.46
CA TYR A 20 -4.88 7.31 -21.30
C TYR A 20 -5.45 7.76 -22.65
N THR A 21 -4.66 8.51 -23.43
CA THR A 21 -5.15 9.21 -24.62
C THR A 21 -5.53 8.24 -25.75
N ARG A 22 -4.82 7.11 -25.88
CA ARG A 22 -5.08 6.12 -26.94
C ARG A 22 -6.20 5.13 -26.62
N THR A 23 -6.68 5.10 -25.37
CA THR A 23 -7.74 4.16 -24.98
C THR A 23 -9.11 4.64 -25.45
N THR A 24 -9.84 3.78 -26.16
CA THR A 24 -11.21 4.03 -26.61
C THR A 24 -12.25 3.27 -25.80
N ALA A 25 -13.51 3.71 -25.82
CA ALA A 25 -14.59 3.02 -25.13
C ALA A 25 -14.82 1.58 -25.65
N ARG A 26 -14.55 1.34 -26.95
CA ARG A 26 -14.62 0.01 -27.55
C ARG A 26 -13.51 -0.91 -27.03
N ASP A 27 -12.29 -0.37 -26.84
CA ASP A 27 -11.19 -1.14 -26.25
C ASP A 27 -11.59 -1.64 -24.86
N ILE A 28 -12.12 -0.76 -24.03
CA ILE A 28 -12.54 -1.08 -22.66
C ILE A 28 -13.66 -2.12 -22.67
N ALA A 29 -14.71 -1.92 -23.46
CA ALA A 29 -15.83 -2.86 -23.56
C ALA A 29 -15.36 -4.25 -24.02
N THR A 30 -14.41 -4.29 -24.96
CA THR A 30 -13.81 -5.53 -25.46
C THR A 30 -12.99 -6.23 -24.37
N ALA A 31 -12.12 -5.49 -23.67
CA ALA A 31 -11.31 -6.02 -22.58
C ALA A 31 -12.17 -6.52 -21.40
N ALA A 32 -13.28 -5.84 -21.12
CA ALA A 32 -14.22 -6.18 -20.06
C ALA A 32 -15.20 -7.31 -20.45
N GLY A 33 -15.29 -7.68 -21.74
CA GLY A 33 -16.25 -8.67 -22.22
C GLY A 33 -17.72 -8.23 -22.09
N VAL A 34 -17.99 -6.92 -22.10
CA VAL A 34 -19.35 -6.35 -21.94
C VAL A 34 -19.75 -5.45 -23.11
N SER A 35 -21.01 -5.02 -23.15
CA SER A 35 -21.49 -4.10 -24.18
C SER A 35 -20.98 -2.68 -23.97
N LEU A 36 -20.79 -1.95 -25.08
CA LEU A 36 -20.40 -0.54 -25.04
C LEU A 36 -21.41 0.33 -24.27
N ALA A 37 -22.70 -0.03 -24.32
CA ALA A 37 -23.77 0.67 -23.62
C ALA A 37 -23.62 0.61 -22.08
N ALA A 38 -22.96 -0.43 -21.54
CA ALA A 38 -22.73 -0.57 -20.11
C ALA A 38 -21.85 0.55 -19.54
N ILE A 39 -20.95 1.14 -20.35
CA ILE A 39 -20.12 2.28 -19.94
C ILE A 39 -21.00 3.50 -19.65
N GLY A 40 -21.89 3.84 -20.59
CA GLY A 40 -22.82 4.96 -20.40
C GLY A 40 -23.75 4.75 -19.20
N TYR A 41 -24.21 3.51 -18.98
CA TYR A 41 -25.09 3.18 -17.86
C TYR A 41 -24.40 3.28 -16.48
N HIS A 42 -23.17 2.78 -16.35
CA HIS A 42 -22.49 2.70 -15.04
C HIS A 42 -21.63 3.92 -14.69
N PHE A 43 -21.08 4.59 -15.70
CA PHE A 43 -20.06 5.64 -15.51
C PHE A 43 -20.39 6.94 -16.23
N GLY A 44 -21.41 6.95 -17.11
CA GLY A 44 -21.79 8.12 -17.92
C GLY A 44 -20.85 8.37 -19.10
N SER A 45 -19.54 8.27 -18.93
CA SER A 45 -18.55 8.47 -20.00
C SER A 45 -17.33 7.55 -19.89
N LYS A 46 -16.57 7.45 -21.00
CA LYS A 46 -15.27 6.77 -21.04
C LYS A 46 -14.29 7.41 -20.06
N ASP A 47 -14.24 8.73 -20.04
CA ASP A 47 -13.25 9.47 -19.25
C ASP A 47 -13.55 9.33 -17.76
N ALA A 48 -14.82 9.38 -17.35
CA ALA A 48 -15.21 9.09 -15.97
C ALA A 48 -14.79 7.68 -15.53
N LEU A 49 -14.96 6.68 -16.40
CA LEU A 49 -14.51 5.32 -16.16
C LEU A 49 -12.97 5.23 -16.06
N LEU A 50 -12.23 5.87 -16.97
CA LEU A 50 -10.76 5.86 -16.94
C LEU A 50 -10.21 6.57 -15.70
N ASN A 51 -10.83 7.68 -15.29
CA ASN A 51 -10.43 8.41 -14.08
C ASN A 51 -10.63 7.56 -12.83
N GLU A 52 -11.76 6.87 -12.74
CA GLU A 52 -12.05 5.92 -11.66
C GLU A 52 -11.05 4.77 -11.64
N ALA A 53 -10.80 4.15 -12.81
CA ALA A 53 -9.83 3.06 -12.94
C ALA A 53 -8.42 3.49 -12.54
N MET A 54 -7.99 4.68 -12.95
CA MET A 54 -6.68 5.25 -12.59
C MET A 54 -6.57 5.48 -11.08
N ARG A 55 -7.61 6.00 -10.43
CA ARG A 55 -7.63 6.17 -8.98
C ARG A 55 -7.49 4.87 -8.23
N GLN A 56 -8.28 3.87 -8.63
CA GLN A 56 -8.20 2.57 -7.97
C GLN A 56 -6.83 1.92 -8.17
N ALA A 57 -6.24 2.01 -9.36
CA ALA A 57 -4.92 1.46 -9.62
C ALA A 57 -3.81 2.15 -8.80
N LEU A 58 -3.86 3.48 -8.65
CA LEU A 58 -2.91 4.22 -7.80
C LEU A 58 -3.12 3.93 -6.31
N GLY A 59 -4.37 3.83 -5.86
CA GLY A 59 -4.70 3.44 -4.49
C GLY A 59 -4.19 2.04 -4.16
N GLU A 60 -4.45 1.06 -5.04
CA GLU A 60 -3.96 -0.32 -4.90
C GLU A 60 -2.43 -0.39 -4.83
N TRP A 61 -1.73 0.42 -5.63
CA TRP A 61 -0.27 0.53 -5.56
C TRP A 61 0.20 1.10 -4.21
N GLY A 62 -0.45 2.14 -3.70
CA GLY A 62 -0.15 2.71 -2.37
C GLY A 62 -0.45 1.75 -1.21
N ASP A 63 -1.56 1.00 -1.31
CA ASP A 63 -1.95 -0.01 -0.34
C ASP A 63 -0.95 -1.18 -0.32
N GLU A 64 -0.42 -1.58 -1.48
CA GLU A 64 0.61 -2.62 -1.57
C GLU A 64 1.92 -2.18 -0.89
N LEU A 65 2.35 -0.94 -1.10
CA LEU A 65 3.52 -0.39 -0.39
C LEU A 65 3.30 -0.39 1.13
N SER A 66 2.12 0.06 1.57
CA SER A 66 1.75 0.12 2.99
C SER A 66 1.67 -1.27 3.63
N ARG A 67 1.12 -2.27 2.90
CA ARG A 67 1.11 -3.68 3.33
C ARG A 67 2.52 -4.24 3.46
N THR A 68 3.40 -3.99 2.49
CA THR A 68 4.79 -4.47 2.51
C THR A 68 5.56 -3.86 3.68
N MET A 69 5.40 -2.56 3.93
CA MET A 69 5.98 -1.88 5.10
C MET A 69 5.49 -2.45 6.43
N SER A 70 4.20 -2.76 6.53
CA SER A 70 3.58 -3.28 7.75
C SER A 70 3.96 -4.74 8.03
N ALA A 71 4.19 -5.54 6.98
CA ALA A 71 4.61 -6.93 7.11
C ALA A 71 6.03 -7.05 7.71
N GLY A 72 6.91 -6.07 7.42
CA GLY A 72 8.28 -5.98 7.92
C GLY A 72 9.17 -7.21 7.59
N PRO A 73 10.49 -7.14 7.84
CA PRO A 73 11.37 -8.31 7.72
C PRO A 73 11.19 -9.36 8.85
N ASN A 74 10.07 -9.34 9.59
CA ASN A 74 9.84 -10.20 10.76
C ASN A 74 8.75 -11.28 10.56
N ALA A 75 7.99 -11.28 9.46
CA ALA A 75 6.99 -12.31 9.20
C ALA A 75 7.60 -13.74 9.14
N ASP A 76 8.87 -13.87 8.72
CA ASP A 76 9.60 -15.15 8.71
C ASP A 76 10.21 -15.56 10.06
N ARG A 77 10.30 -14.66 11.06
CA ARG A 77 10.84 -14.99 12.40
C ARG A 77 9.79 -15.45 13.40
N GLN A 78 8.50 -15.25 13.12
CA GLN A 78 7.40 -15.63 14.01
C GLN A 78 6.79 -17.00 13.71
N ARG A 79 7.45 -17.83 12.89
CA ARG A 79 7.19 -19.26 12.93
C ARG A 79 7.55 -19.75 14.34
N PRO A 80 6.60 -20.34 15.10
CA PRO A 80 6.94 -20.91 16.40
C PRO A 80 8.09 -21.89 16.20
N ALA A 81 9.20 -21.67 16.92
CA ALA A 81 10.27 -22.64 16.98
C ALA A 81 9.66 -23.96 17.46
N ASP A 82 9.64 -24.97 16.61
CA ASP A 82 9.30 -26.33 17.01
C ASP A 82 10.19 -26.69 18.21
N PRO A 83 9.63 -26.92 19.41
CA PRO A 83 10.43 -27.25 20.57
C PRO A 83 10.72 -28.74 20.54
N GLN A 84 11.58 -29.19 19.63
CA GLN A 84 12.29 -30.45 19.73
C GLN A 84 13.35 -30.58 18.63
N LEU A 85 14.60 -30.33 19.01
CA LEU A 85 15.76 -31.17 18.73
C LEU A 85 16.99 -30.51 19.38
N THR A 86 17.36 -31.02 20.55
CA THR A 86 18.68 -30.81 21.14
C THR A 86 19.75 -31.42 20.23
N PRO A 87 20.94 -30.79 20.05
CA PRO A 87 22.03 -31.44 19.36
C PRO A 87 22.71 -32.43 20.32
N ALA A 88 22.45 -33.73 20.11
CA ALA A 88 23.24 -34.80 20.69
C ALA A 88 24.53 -35.02 19.86
N ALA A 89 25.58 -35.39 20.57
CA ALA A 89 26.97 -35.41 20.13
C ALA A 89 27.28 -36.34 18.94
N SER A 90 28.33 -35.97 18.20
CA SER A 90 29.02 -36.82 17.23
C SER A 90 29.80 -37.94 17.93
N GLY A 91 29.72 -39.16 17.38
CA GLY A 91 30.54 -40.31 17.79
C GLY A 91 30.16 -41.61 17.06
N SER A 92 30.67 -41.77 15.83
CA SER A 92 31.11 -43.00 15.12
C SER A 92 30.68 -44.39 15.65
N GLN A 93 30.11 -45.26 14.80
CA GLN A 93 30.83 -46.32 14.04
C GLN A 93 29.90 -47.34 13.32
N THR A 94 30.22 -47.60 12.04
CA THR A 94 30.23 -48.89 11.29
C THR A 94 29.08 -49.91 11.33
N GLY A 95 28.60 -50.30 10.14
CA GLY A 95 28.10 -51.67 9.85
C GLY A 95 26.90 -51.77 8.90
N GLN A 96 27.15 -51.93 7.61
CA GLN A 96 26.20 -52.48 6.59
C GLN A 96 26.06 -54.02 6.72
N PRO A 97 25.20 -54.73 5.95
CA PRO A 97 23.95 -54.39 5.24
C PRO A 97 22.84 -55.49 5.38
N ALA A 98 21.62 -55.27 4.84
CA ALA A 98 20.92 -56.18 3.90
C ALA A 98 19.37 -56.01 3.83
N ALA A 99 18.89 -56.05 2.57
CA ALA A 99 17.67 -56.67 2.04
C ALA A 99 16.25 -56.07 2.29
N SER A 100 15.67 -55.65 1.15
CA SER A 100 14.33 -55.93 0.60
C SER A 100 13.06 -55.87 1.47
N GLY A 101 12.10 -55.07 0.96
CA GLY A 101 10.72 -55.52 0.80
C GLY A 101 9.62 -54.55 1.24
N GLY A 102 8.75 -54.17 0.30
CA GLY A 102 7.31 -53.92 0.58
C GLY A 102 6.84 -52.48 0.78
N GLN A 103 6.18 -51.92 -0.25
CA GLN A 103 5.10 -50.93 -0.13
C GLN A 103 3.82 -51.57 0.49
N PRO A 104 2.67 -50.87 0.60
CA PRO A 104 2.35 -49.59 1.26
C PRO A 104 1.10 -49.74 2.18
N ALA A 105 0.66 -48.70 2.88
CA ALA A 105 -0.71 -48.66 3.41
C ALA A 105 -1.29 -47.23 3.46
N GLN A 106 -2.37 -47.06 2.70
CA GLN A 106 -3.36 -45.98 2.77
C GLN A 106 -4.21 -46.10 4.03
N LEU A 107 -4.90 -45.01 4.42
CA LEU A 107 -6.28 -44.93 4.97
C LEU A 107 -6.55 -43.44 5.29
N ALA A 108 -7.33 -42.72 4.47
CA ALA A 108 -8.80 -42.55 4.55
C ALA A 108 -9.23 -41.62 5.70
N ALA A 109 -9.77 -40.43 5.34
CA ALA A 109 -11.16 -39.97 5.59
C ALA A 109 -11.36 -39.48 7.05
N ASP A 110 -12.17 -38.50 7.42
CA ASP A 110 -13.37 -37.83 6.90
C ASP A 110 -13.49 -36.54 7.77
N GLY A 111 -13.94 -35.39 7.28
CA GLY A 111 -15.35 -34.98 7.35
C GLY A 111 -15.69 -34.14 8.61
N GLY A 112 -16.19 -32.90 8.43
CA GLY A 112 -17.03 -32.23 9.44
C GLY A 112 -16.69 -30.76 9.81
N GLN A 113 -17.27 -29.80 9.10
CA GLN A 113 -17.55 -28.42 9.57
C GLN A 113 -18.84 -28.42 10.46
N PRO A 114 -19.37 -27.25 10.89
CA PRO A 114 -18.85 -26.23 11.80
C PRO A 114 -19.86 -25.94 12.95
N ALA A 115 -19.53 -25.06 13.90
CA ALA A 115 -20.51 -24.56 14.89
C ALA A 115 -20.55 -23.02 14.90
N GLN A 116 -21.71 -22.48 14.53
CA GLN A 116 -22.18 -21.11 14.81
C GLN A 116 -22.80 -21.07 16.21
N LEU A 117 -22.69 -19.93 16.91
CA LEU A 117 -23.58 -19.57 18.02
C LEU A 117 -23.85 -18.06 18.04
N ALA A 118 -25.15 -17.76 18.12
CA ALA A 118 -25.88 -16.50 18.29
C ALA A 118 -25.43 -15.70 19.55
N ALA A 119 -25.35 -14.36 19.54
CA ALA A 119 -26.38 -13.31 19.65
C ALA A 119 -26.82 -12.96 21.08
N ASP A 120 -27.35 -11.73 21.19
CA ASP A 120 -28.01 -11.06 22.34
C ASP A 120 -27.09 -10.38 23.38
N GLY A 121 -27.38 -9.21 23.94
CA GLY A 121 -28.50 -8.28 23.81
C GLY A 121 -28.17 -7.03 24.65
N GLY A 122 -28.81 -5.89 24.33
CA GLY A 122 -28.58 -4.62 25.03
C GLY A 122 -29.34 -4.49 26.34
N GLN A 123 -28.87 -3.62 27.24
CA GLN A 123 -29.70 -2.86 28.19
C GLN A 123 -28.92 -1.72 28.89
N THR A 124 -29.41 -0.51 28.63
CA THR A 124 -29.60 0.69 29.47
C THR A 124 -29.09 0.70 30.92
N ALA A 125 -28.43 1.80 31.31
CA ALA A 125 -28.63 2.46 32.60
C ALA A 125 -28.31 3.96 32.51
N GLN A 126 -29.26 4.78 32.96
CA GLN A 126 -29.22 6.24 32.99
C GLN A 126 -29.64 6.67 34.39
N LEU A 127 -28.78 7.39 35.13
CA LEU A 127 -29.15 8.15 36.33
C LEU A 127 -28.25 9.39 36.44
N ALA A 128 -28.90 10.51 36.77
CA ALA A 128 -28.37 11.86 36.87
C ALA A 128 -27.84 12.18 38.27
N ALA A 129 -26.93 13.16 38.36
CA ALA A 129 -27.00 14.38 39.20
C ALA A 129 -25.61 14.90 39.64
N ASP A 130 -25.29 16.09 39.13
CA ASP A 130 -24.78 17.30 39.80
C ASP A 130 -23.67 17.25 40.88
N GLY A 131 -22.66 18.13 40.69
CA GLY A 131 -21.98 18.84 41.79
C GLY A 131 -20.56 18.41 42.19
N GLY A 132 -19.56 19.20 41.77
CA GLY A 132 -18.47 19.64 42.66
C GLY A 132 -17.17 18.83 42.73
N GLN A 133 -16.13 19.36 42.06
CA GLN A 133 -14.74 19.45 42.51
C GLN A 133 -13.96 18.14 42.82
N THR A 134 -13.12 17.74 41.88
CA THR A 134 -11.64 17.87 41.95
C THR A 134 -11.06 17.32 40.64
N ALA A 135 -10.61 18.23 39.77
CA ALA A 135 -9.85 17.85 38.59
C ALA A 135 -8.50 17.27 39.04
N GLN A 136 -8.39 15.95 39.05
CA GLN A 136 -7.10 15.27 39.01
C GLN A 136 -6.37 15.69 37.73
N PRO A 137 -5.06 15.99 37.78
CA PRO A 137 -4.31 16.23 36.57
C PRO A 137 -4.37 14.94 35.74
N ALA A 138 -5.03 15.01 34.58
CA ALA A 138 -4.89 14.00 33.55
C ALA A 138 -3.39 13.84 33.30
N ALA A 139 -2.87 12.66 33.59
CA ALA A 139 -1.52 12.29 33.20
C ALA A 139 -1.43 12.52 31.69
N TYR A 140 -0.70 13.56 31.28
CA TYR A 140 -0.23 13.69 29.92
C TYR A 140 0.58 12.41 29.67
N GLY A 141 -0.02 11.49 28.93
CA GLY A 141 0.67 10.34 28.39
C GLY A 141 1.91 10.87 27.69
N SER A 142 3.07 10.43 28.15
CA SER A 142 4.31 10.70 27.46
C SER A 142 4.18 10.01 26.11
N GLN A 143 3.84 10.76 25.08
CA GLN A 143 4.05 10.35 23.69
C GLN A 143 5.55 10.08 23.61
N THR A 144 5.93 8.81 23.70
CA THR A 144 7.30 8.41 23.44
C THR A 144 7.57 8.76 21.99
N ALA A 145 8.22 9.89 21.76
CA ALA A 145 8.77 10.24 20.45
C ALA A 145 9.48 9.00 19.91
N GLN A 146 9.08 8.54 18.73
CA GLN A 146 9.74 7.41 18.10
C GLN A 146 11.24 7.73 18.01
N PRO A 147 12.13 6.78 18.38
CA PRO A 147 13.56 7.04 18.32
C PRO A 147 13.93 7.45 16.89
N ALA A 148 14.71 8.52 16.72
CA ALA A 148 15.05 9.09 15.42
C ALA A 148 15.59 8.04 14.42
N GLY A 149 16.32 7.03 14.91
CA GLY A 149 16.79 5.91 14.09
C GLY A 149 15.65 5.08 13.46
N ALA A 150 14.54 4.86 14.16
CA ALA A 150 13.40 4.12 13.61
C ALA A 150 12.66 4.91 12.51
N ALA A 151 12.65 6.24 12.59
CA ALA A 151 12.06 7.08 11.55
C ALA A 151 12.92 7.10 10.28
N GLU A 152 14.24 7.19 10.44
CA GLU A 152 15.20 7.15 9.33
C GLU A 152 15.23 5.77 8.63
N GLU A 153 15.19 4.68 9.41
CA GLU A 153 15.06 3.32 8.88
C GLU A 153 13.77 3.16 8.07
N ARG A 154 12.63 3.64 8.61
CA ARG A 154 11.34 3.62 7.89
C ARG A 154 11.41 4.42 6.60
N PHE A 155 11.94 5.64 6.64
CA PHE A 155 12.09 6.50 5.47
C PHE A 155 12.90 5.81 4.37
N THR A 156 14.04 5.23 4.74
CA THR A 156 14.92 4.52 3.79
C THR A 156 14.24 3.28 3.21
N ALA A 157 13.54 2.50 4.04
CA ALA A 157 12.81 1.32 3.60
C ALA A 157 11.69 1.66 2.59
N ILE A 158 10.92 2.73 2.83
CA ILE A 158 9.85 3.13 1.90
C ILE A 158 10.43 3.50 0.53
N TRP A 159 11.54 4.26 0.48
CA TRP A 159 12.15 4.61 -0.81
C TRP A 159 12.72 3.41 -1.56
N ALA A 160 13.28 2.42 -0.84
CA ALA A 160 13.69 1.16 -1.45
C ALA A 160 12.48 0.43 -2.07
N LEU A 161 11.37 0.31 -1.34
CA LEU A 161 10.14 -0.29 -1.86
C LEU A 161 9.57 0.44 -3.07
N VAL A 162 9.58 1.78 -3.05
CA VAL A 162 9.16 2.59 -4.21
C VAL A 162 10.02 2.23 -5.42
N GLY A 163 11.35 2.22 -5.27
CA GLY A 163 12.28 1.84 -6.33
C GLY A 163 12.04 0.41 -6.86
N ASP A 164 11.94 -0.56 -5.95
CA ASP A 164 11.71 -1.97 -6.29
C ASP A 164 10.37 -2.17 -7.01
N SER A 165 9.32 -1.45 -6.61
CA SER A 165 8.00 -1.52 -7.24
C SER A 165 8.05 -1.15 -8.73
N LEU A 166 8.98 -0.28 -9.15
CA LEU A 166 9.14 0.14 -10.54
C LEU A 166 9.81 -0.91 -11.43
N SER A 167 10.35 -1.98 -10.84
CA SER A 167 10.78 -3.17 -11.58
C SER A 167 9.60 -4.01 -12.07
N ASN A 168 8.41 -3.86 -11.45
CA ASN A 168 7.18 -4.45 -11.95
C ASN A 168 6.67 -3.67 -13.19
N PRO A 169 6.51 -4.31 -14.36
CA PRO A 169 6.00 -3.66 -15.56
C PRO A 169 4.63 -3.00 -15.37
N GLU A 170 3.74 -3.58 -14.55
CA GLU A 170 2.41 -3.02 -14.31
C GLU A 170 2.48 -1.70 -13.54
N SER A 171 3.29 -1.65 -12.47
CA SER A 171 3.51 -0.43 -11.69
C SER A 171 4.22 0.63 -12.54
N ARG A 172 5.19 0.24 -13.37
CA ARG A 172 5.86 1.15 -14.30
C ARG A 172 4.92 1.71 -15.37
N ALA A 173 4.01 0.89 -15.89
CA ALA A 173 2.99 1.32 -16.85
C ALA A 173 2.00 2.31 -16.22
N LEU A 174 1.58 2.07 -14.97
CA LEU A 174 0.75 2.99 -14.20
C LEU A 174 1.39 4.37 -14.08
N TRP A 175 2.67 4.44 -13.70
CA TRP A 175 3.42 5.70 -13.62
C TRP A 175 3.61 6.37 -14.98
N THR A 176 3.82 5.60 -16.04
CA THR A 176 3.89 6.14 -17.41
C THR A 176 2.59 6.85 -17.78
N THR A 177 1.43 6.22 -17.48
CA THR A 177 0.12 6.81 -17.70
C THR A 177 -0.11 8.04 -16.82
N GLN A 178 0.34 8.03 -15.56
CA GLN A 178 0.28 9.21 -14.69
C GLN A 178 1.07 10.39 -15.29
N PHE A 179 2.29 10.16 -15.79
CA PHE A 179 3.08 11.21 -16.44
C PHE A 179 2.51 11.66 -17.79
N GLU A 180 1.91 10.75 -18.55
CA GLU A 180 1.16 11.10 -19.77
C GLU A 180 0.07 12.13 -19.44
N ILE A 181 -0.75 11.84 -18.43
CA ILE A 181 -1.84 12.73 -17.99
C ILE A 181 -1.30 14.07 -17.50
N LEU A 182 -0.23 14.09 -16.69
CA LEU A 182 0.38 15.33 -16.21
C LEU A 182 0.94 16.19 -17.36
N SER A 183 1.55 15.56 -18.37
CA SER A 183 2.15 16.26 -19.51
C SER A 183 1.11 16.79 -20.51
N GLN A 184 -0.01 16.09 -20.71
CA GLN A 184 -1.06 16.44 -21.66
C GLN A 184 -2.24 17.17 -21.01
N GLY A 185 -2.25 17.28 -19.68
CA GLY A 185 -3.41 17.73 -18.91
C GLY A 185 -3.94 19.11 -19.27
N SER A 186 -3.13 20.00 -19.84
CA SER A 186 -3.60 21.32 -20.32
C SER A 186 -4.68 21.21 -21.40
N GLN A 187 -4.80 20.07 -22.08
CA GLN A 187 -5.83 19.81 -23.09
C GLN A 187 -7.10 19.17 -22.49
N LEU A 188 -7.07 18.74 -21.22
CA LEU A 188 -8.13 17.99 -20.55
C LEU A 188 -8.35 18.53 -19.11
N PRO A 189 -8.98 19.71 -18.94
CA PRO A 189 -9.10 20.36 -17.64
C PRO A 189 -9.89 19.55 -16.60
N ASP A 190 -10.93 18.84 -17.03
CA ASP A 190 -11.74 17.98 -16.14
C ASP A 190 -10.92 16.80 -15.60
N LEU A 191 -10.02 16.25 -16.43
CA LEU A 191 -9.09 15.20 -16.02
C LEU A 191 -8.07 15.71 -15.03
N LEU A 192 -7.50 16.91 -15.27
CA LEU A 192 -6.60 17.54 -14.30
C LEU A 192 -7.29 17.76 -12.96
N GLN A 193 -8.55 18.20 -12.95
CA GLN A 193 -9.31 18.38 -11.73
C GLN A 193 -9.53 17.05 -10.99
N ALA A 194 -9.92 16.00 -11.72
CA ALA A 194 -10.11 14.67 -11.14
C ALA A 194 -8.81 14.11 -10.54
N VAL A 195 -7.69 14.20 -11.26
CA VAL A 195 -6.38 13.76 -10.78
C VAL A 195 -5.88 14.62 -9.62
N SER A 196 -6.12 15.93 -9.65
CA SER A 196 -5.77 16.82 -8.54
C SER A 196 -6.52 16.45 -7.27
N ALA A 197 -7.81 16.12 -7.35
CA ALA A 197 -8.60 15.69 -6.19
C ALA A 197 -8.04 14.40 -5.58
N MET A 198 -7.69 13.43 -6.43
CA MET A 198 -7.06 12.17 -5.97
C MET A 198 -5.70 12.40 -5.28
N GLN A 199 -4.92 13.38 -5.76
CA GLN A 199 -3.64 13.70 -5.15
C GLN A 199 -3.76 14.30 -3.76
N VAL A 200 -4.91 14.88 -3.38
CA VAL A 200 -5.12 15.38 -2.01
C VAL A 200 -5.19 14.22 -1.03
N GLU A 201 -6.01 13.21 -1.33
CA GLU A 201 -6.14 11.99 -0.51
C GLU A 201 -4.81 11.23 -0.41
N ALA A 202 -4.07 11.13 -1.52
CA ALA A 202 -2.76 10.50 -1.54
C ALA A 202 -1.73 11.17 -0.61
N ARG A 203 -1.83 12.49 -0.38
CA ARG A 203 -0.88 13.22 0.49
C ARG A 203 -1.03 12.83 1.96
N GLU A 204 -2.26 12.65 2.43
CA GLU A 204 -2.53 12.19 3.80
C GLU A 204 -2.01 10.76 4.02
N GLY A 205 -2.26 9.89 3.04
CA GLY A 205 -1.73 8.52 3.03
C GLY A 205 -0.19 8.49 3.07
N LEU A 206 0.47 9.33 2.26
CA LEU A 206 1.94 9.43 2.27
C LEU A 206 2.50 9.96 3.59
N ALA A 207 1.91 11.02 4.16
CA ALA A 207 2.35 11.56 5.45
C ALA A 207 2.28 10.49 6.55
N THR A 208 1.19 9.71 6.56
CA THR A 208 0.99 8.60 7.49
C THR A 208 1.99 7.47 7.24
N LEU A 209 2.18 7.05 5.99
CA LEU A 209 3.08 5.95 5.61
C LEU A 209 4.52 6.22 6.07
N PHE A 210 5.00 7.45 5.87
CA PHE A 210 6.33 7.87 6.31
C PHE A 210 6.42 8.12 7.82
N GLY A 211 5.31 8.10 8.55
CA GLY A 211 5.24 8.48 9.96
C GLY A 211 5.60 9.95 10.20
N ALA A 212 5.37 10.80 9.19
CA ALA A 212 5.59 12.25 9.29
C ALA A 212 4.49 12.94 10.11
N THR A 213 3.36 12.27 10.28
CA THR A 213 2.19 12.74 11.03
C THR A 213 1.66 11.61 11.91
N ASP A 214 0.98 11.99 12.99
CA ASP A 214 0.25 11.13 13.90
C ASP A 214 -1.21 11.55 14.03
N ALA A 215 -1.98 10.85 14.87
CA ALA A 215 -3.41 11.10 15.06
C ALA A 215 -3.72 12.49 15.65
N ASP A 216 -2.74 13.13 16.28
CA ASP A 216 -2.89 14.43 16.94
C ASP A 216 -2.36 15.59 16.07
N SER A 217 -1.80 15.28 14.89
CA SER A 217 -1.25 16.26 13.97
C SER A 217 -2.35 17.15 13.38
N ASP A 218 -2.09 18.45 13.29
CA ASP A 218 -3.03 19.40 12.69
C ASP A 218 -3.09 19.28 11.16
N GLU A 219 -4.20 19.76 10.58
CA GLU A 219 -4.45 19.67 9.13
C GLU A 219 -3.36 20.35 8.30
N ALA A 220 -2.81 21.48 8.79
CA ALA A 220 -1.76 22.22 8.10
C ALA A 220 -0.46 21.40 7.99
N THR A 221 -0.08 20.70 9.05
CA THR A 221 1.10 19.84 9.13
C THR A 221 0.94 18.65 8.19
N VAL A 222 -0.23 18.01 8.19
CA VAL A 222 -0.55 16.90 7.26
C VAL A 222 -0.46 17.36 5.81
N GLN A 223 -1.06 18.50 5.47
CA GLN A 223 -1.00 19.03 4.11
C GLN A 223 0.42 19.39 3.68
N GLN A 224 1.22 20.03 4.55
CA GLN A 224 2.59 20.44 4.24
C GLN A 224 3.51 19.25 4.02
N THR A 225 3.53 18.31 4.97
CA THR A 225 4.38 17.11 4.92
C THR A 225 3.98 16.22 3.76
N GLY A 226 2.67 15.97 3.58
CA GLY A 226 2.15 15.18 2.47
C GLY A 226 2.46 15.80 1.11
N SER A 227 2.35 17.13 0.96
CA SER A 227 2.70 17.82 -0.29
C SER A 227 4.19 17.74 -0.60
N PHE A 228 5.06 17.87 0.42
CA PHE A 228 6.50 17.68 0.27
C PHE A 228 6.84 16.25 -0.18
N LEU A 229 6.28 15.25 0.50
CA LEU A 229 6.49 13.84 0.16
C LEU A 229 5.95 13.48 -1.23
N GLN A 230 4.80 14.03 -1.63
CA GLN A 230 4.23 13.85 -2.97
C GLN A 230 5.15 14.42 -4.06
N ALA A 231 5.69 15.62 -3.86
CA ALA A 231 6.63 16.23 -4.82
C ALA A 231 7.91 15.41 -4.92
N LEU A 232 8.44 14.95 -3.79
CA LEU A 232 9.62 14.09 -3.74
C LEU A 232 9.36 12.75 -4.44
N LEU A 233 8.20 12.12 -4.19
CA LEU A 233 7.81 10.85 -4.81
C LEU A 233 7.75 10.97 -6.34
N LEU A 234 7.09 12.00 -6.87
CA LEU A 234 7.02 12.24 -8.31
C LEU A 234 8.41 12.41 -8.93
N GLY A 235 9.29 13.15 -8.26
CA GLY A 235 10.67 13.35 -8.70
C GLY A 235 11.50 12.06 -8.68
N VAL A 236 11.45 11.32 -7.56
CA VAL A 236 12.17 10.05 -7.40
C VAL A 236 11.70 9.04 -8.44
N VAL A 237 10.39 8.85 -8.60
CA VAL A 237 9.86 7.92 -9.61
C VAL A 237 10.31 8.31 -11.01
N ALA A 238 10.22 9.59 -11.38
CA ALA A 238 10.66 10.06 -12.69
C ALA A 238 12.15 9.80 -12.93
N LEU A 239 13.00 10.09 -11.93
CA LEU A 239 14.44 9.88 -12.00
C LEU A 239 14.79 8.39 -12.05
N THR A 240 14.12 7.54 -11.28
CA THR A 240 14.29 6.07 -11.32
C THR A 240 13.85 5.49 -12.66
N MET A 241 12.76 6.00 -13.24
CA MET A 241 12.31 5.55 -14.57
C MET A 241 13.27 5.95 -15.69
N PHE A 242 13.99 7.06 -15.54
CA PHE A 242 14.92 7.61 -16.51
C PHE A 242 16.32 6.97 -16.43
N ASP A 243 16.92 6.92 -15.24
CA ASP A 243 18.26 6.36 -14.99
C ASP A 243 18.27 5.64 -13.62
N PRO A 244 17.83 4.37 -13.56
CA PRO A 244 17.68 3.66 -12.29
C PRO A 244 19.00 3.46 -11.54
N GLU A 245 20.13 3.41 -12.24
CA GLU A 245 21.47 3.26 -11.64
C GLU A 245 21.89 4.50 -10.84
N ARG A 246 21.42 5.68 -11.25
CA ARG A 246 21.73 6.97 -10.62
C ARG A 246 20.57 7.58 -9.85
N ALA A 247 19.48 6.83 -9.70
CA ALA A 247 18.31 7.30 -8.99
C ALA A 247 18.64 7.62 -7.52
N PRO A 248 18.02 8.65 -6.93
CA PRO A 248 18.21 8.97 -5.52
C PRO A 248 17.83 7.79 -4.62
N ARG A 249 18.71 7.43 -3.69
CA ARG A 249 18.45 6.39 -2.70
C ARG A 249 17.93 6.98 -1.40
N GLY A 250 17.18 6.19 -0.63
CA GLY A 250 16.59 6.64 0.64
C GLY A 250 17.62 7.21 1.62
N GLU A 251 18.81 6.59 1.73
CA GLU A 251 19.91 7.05 2.57
C GLU A 251 20.40 8.46 2.16
N ASP A 252 20.65 8.67 0.86
CA ASP A 252 21.11 9.95 0.32
C ASP A 252 20.04 11.05 0.46
N LEU A 253 18.77 10.69 0.29
CA LEU A 253 17.63 11.58 0.49
C LEU A 253 17.50 12.01 1.95
N SER A 254 17.60 11.07 2.91
CA SER A 254 17.57 11.35 4.35
C SER A 254 18.68 12.32 4.73
N ALA A 255 19.92 11.99 4.36
CA ALA A 255 21.10 12.82 4.65
C ALA A 255 20.97 14.23 4.04
N SER A 256 20.45 14.33 2.81
CA SER A 256 20.27 15.62 2.13
C SER A 256 19.21 16.49 2.80
N ILE A 257 18.09 15.91 3.23
CA ILE A 257 17.02 16.63 3.95
C ILE A 257 17.54 17.15 5.28
N GLN A 258 18.24 16.32 6.06
CA GLN A 258 18.81 16.73 7.35
C GLN A 258 19.83 17.88 7.16
N LEU A 259 20.68 17.80 6.14
CA LEU A 259 21.64 18.85 5.81
C LEU A 259 20.95 20.17 5.44
N MET A 260 19.89 20.11 4.62
CA MET A 260 19.12 21.29 4.23
C MET A 260 18.41 21.93 5.43
N ALA A 261 17.76 21.12 6.27
CA ALA A 261 17.11 21.58 7.48
C ALA A 261 18.10 22.29 8.42
N ALA A 262 19.28 21.71 8.63
CA ALA A 262 20.34 22.31 9.47
C ALA A 262 20.88 23.65 8.91
N LYS A 263 20.80 23.87 7.59
CA LYS A 263 21.17 25.15 6.97
C LYS A 263 20.07 26.20 7.06
N LEU A 264 18.80 25.79 6.94
CA LEU A 264 17.65 26.69 7.04
C LEU A 264 17.41 27.19 8.46
N ALA A 265 17.85 26.44 9.47
CA ALA A 265 17.74 26.81 10.89
C ALA A 265 18.79 27.84 11.36
N ARG A 266 19.70 28.29 10.48
CA ARG A 266 20.75 29.28 10.77
C ARG A 266 20.36 30.65 10.25
#